data_AF-A0A1H8AWE0-F1
#
_entry.id   AF-A0A1H8AWE0-F1
#
_cell.length_a   1.000
_cell.length_b   1.000
_cell.length_c   1.000
_cell.angle_alpha   90.00
_cell.angle_beta   90.00
_cell.angle_gamma   90.00
#
_symmetry.space_group_name_H-M   'P 1'
#
loop_
_entity.id
_entity.type
_entity.pdbx_description
1 polymer ?
#
loop_
_entity_poly.entity_id
_entity_poly.type
_entity_poly.pdbx_seq_one_letter_code
_entity_poly.pdbx_strand_id
1 'polypeptide(L)'
;MDKQLLVLGCSETKRKCNGLLPAIDRYDGSSYRVLRNYLRAREWPSNLSVAILSAKYGLVGGFTEIENYNERMTKARAAELVPSCIDTLNTWANWHSSMYFSLGKDYLPAVIPAIENNFNAKVELFGGPIGMKLSQIKGLLEQTRSPVRRRTTLPEPGSGRVTYFLPDWDDLLDEHFNFESDKFSGATRKERQDKHCCILMKPKRLADGILVSLAQHVTSKGPLKRIIGIESDSLAPKNLRNQFGLDEDQSVFGDCGAFSYVNNEMPAISVEQAIALYDLYGFDFGASVDHIPVPVIVRDGKKIELKQDERIARVEITRQNAERFITIAKKRHVGFMPVGTIQSLTAAGYADSACYYHDLGYRHLALGGLVPLPDAAVEEIVVKVMSVISSLKPRPWVHLFGIFRPKLQARFRELKVDSFDSATYFRKAWLRSDQNYLATNGKWYAALRVPMTSDARTRKKLDQSGVDLATMEVEESHVLKLLSRFDHDEVGINEVLDAVVEYDERLTRTSDAHSLRKKYKETLRDRPWSHCDCPFCREAGIHVLIFRGANRNKRRGAHNTLMLYGSLENRS
;
A
#
# COMPACT_ATOMS: atom_id res chain seq x y z
N MET A 1 -16.69 21.06 -4.29
CA MET A 1 -17.74 20.03 -4.35
C MET A 1 -18.39 19.96 -2.99
N ASP A 2 -19.71 20.06 -2.98
CA ASP A 2 -20.54 19.96 -1.79
C ASP A 2 -20.51 18.52 -1.24
N LYS A 3 -19.76 18.33 -0.14
CA LYS A 3 -19.69 17.04 0.55
C LYS A 3 -20.96 16.80 1.36
N GLN A 4 -21.41 15.56 1.35
CA GLN A 4 -22.63 15.09 2.00
C GLN A 4 -22.28 14.06 3.07
N LEU A 5 -22.91 14.14 4.24
CA LEU A 5 -22.81 13.12 5.27
C LEU A 5 -24.10 12.31 5.37
N LEU A 6 -24.01 10.98 5.25
CA LEU A 6 -25.10 10.05 5.55
C LEU A 6 -24.86 9.41 6.93
N VAL A 7 -25.75 9.69 7.89
CA VAL A 7 -25.72 9.10 9.24
C VAL A 7 -26.73 7.96 9.31
N LEU A 8 -26.24 6.75 9.59
CA LEU A 8 -27.05 5.54 9.74
C LEU A 8 -27.11 5.11 11.22
N GLY A 9 -28.22 4.52 11.65
CA GLY A 9 -28.30 3.88 12.97
C GLY A 9 -27.62 2.51 12.96
N CYS A 10 -27.03 2.07 14.07
CA CYS A 10 -26.55 0.68 14.18
C CYS A 10 -27.69 -0.33 13.97
N SER A 11 -27.36 -1.55 13.55
CA SER A 11 -28.34 -2.63 13.39
C SER A 11 -28.13 -3.77 14.39
N GLU A 12 -29.23 -4.42 14.75
CA GLU A 12 -29.21 -5.67 15.54
C GLU A 12 -28.42 -6.74 14.78
N THR A 13 -28.77 -6.97 13.51
CA THR A 13 -28.05 -7.89 12.61
C THR A 13 -26.64 -7.37 12.35
N LYS A 14 -25.64 -8.19 12.69
CA LYS A 14 -24.22 -7.93 12.44
C LYS A 14 -23.57 -9.14 11.80
N ARG A 15 -22.54 -8.92 10.98
CA ARG A 15 -21.74 -10.02 10.42
C ARG A 15 -21.00 -10.73 11.55
N LYS A 16 -21.18 -12.05 11.61
CA LYS A 16 -20.53 -12.94 12.57
C LYS A 16 -19.10 -13.20 12.12
N CYS A 17 -18.14 -12.52 12.74
CA CYS A 17 -16.73 -12.85 12.68
C CYS A 17 -16.06 -12.37 13.98
N ASN A 18 -15.01 -13.08 14.37
CA ASN A 18 -14.17 -12.67 15.49
C ASN A 18 -13.27 -11.50 15.05
N GLY A 19 -12.83 -10.68 16.01
CA GLY A 19 -12.02 -9.50 15.72
C GLY A 19 -12.84 -8.31 15.23
N LEU A 20 -12.16 -7.35 14.62
CA LEU A 20 -12.68 -6.06 14.24
C LEU A 20 -13.10 -6.01 12.78
N LEU A 21 -14.11 -5.19 12.47
CA LEU A 21 -14.50 -4.85 11.10
C LEU A 21 -14.82 -3.36 11.03
N PRO A 22 -14.60 -2.69 9.88
CA PRO A 22 -15.19 -1.38 9.62
C PRO A 22 -16.69 -1.39 9.94
N ALA A 23 -17.18 -0.40 10.68
CA ALA A 23 -18.57 -0.33 11.13
C ALA A 23 -19.58 -0.53 9.98
N ILE A 24 -19.29 0.07 8.83
CA ILE A 24 -20.09 -0.08 7.60
C ILE A 24 -20.19 -1.53 7.10
N ASP A 25 -19.20 -2.39 7.34
CA ASP A 25 -19.26 -3.81 6.99
C ASP A 25 -19.73 -4.69 8.16
N ARG A 26 -19.48 -4.29 9.42
CA ARG A 26 -19.99 -5.00 10.61
C ARG A 26 -21.51 -5.06 10.63
N TYR A 27 -22.17 -3.93 10.42
CA TYR A 27 -23.63 -3.85 10.47
C TYR A 27 -24.25 -4.41 9.19
N ASP A 28 -25.25 -5.28 9.35
CA ASP A 28 -25.92 -5.99 8.24
C ASP A 28 -27.43 -5.73 8.15
N GLY A 29 -27.90 -4.63 8.74
CA GLY A 29 -29.27 -4.15 8.53
C GLY A 29 -29.56 -3.73 7.09
N SER A 30 -30.84 -3.54 6.78
CA SER A 30 -31.33 -3.20 5.43
C SER A 30 -30.69 -1.94 4.83
N SER A 31 -30.49 -0.88 5.61
CA SER A 31 -29.82 0.36 5.16
C SER A 31 -28.39 0.10 4.68
N TYR A 32 -27.64 -0.73 5.40
CA TYR A 32 -26.28 -1.11 5.04
C TYR A 32 -26.24 -2.00 3.79
N ARG A 33 -27.25 -2.86 3.61
CA ARG A 33 -27.39 -3.68 2.39
C ARG A 33 -27.70 -2.81 1.17
N VAL A 34 -28.53 -1.78 1.29
CA VAL A 34 -28.77 -0.80 0.21
C VAL A 34 -27.46 -0.10 -0.18
N LEU A 35 -26.72 0.42 0.80
CA LEU A 35 -25.43 1.06 0.58
C LEU A 35 -24.42 0.12 -0.09
N ARG A 36 -24.26 -1.10 0.42
CA ARG A 36 -23.35 -2.10 -0.18
C ARG A 36 -23.79 -2.51 -1.58
N ASN A 37 -25.08 -2.69 -1.83
CA ASN A 37 -25.58 -3.03 -3.16
C ASN A 37 -25.23 -1.94 -4.18
N TYR A 38 -25.32 -0.67 -3.80
CA TYR A 38 -24.87 0.46 -4.63
C TYR A 38 -23.36 0.41 -4.90
N LEU A 39 -22.55 0.24 -3.85
CA LEU A 39 -21.08 0.20 -3.92
C LEU A 39 -20.50 -1.05 -4.61
N ARG A 40 -21.29 -2.10 -4.83
CA ARG A 40 -20.88 -3.24 -5.68
C ARG A 40 -20.78 -2.83 -7.14
N ALA A 41 -21.65 -1.93 -7.60
CA ALA A 41 -21.73 -1.53 -9.00
C ALA A 41 -21.04 -0.19 -9.27
N ARG A 42 -20.82 0.62 -8.24
CA ARG A 42 -20.28 1.98 -8.35
C ARG A 42 -19.04 2.15 -7.49
N GLU A 43 -18.16 3.06 -7.87
CA GLU A 43 -17.07 3.50 -7.01
C GLU A 43 -17.63 4.24 -5.77
N TRP A 44 -16.82 4.37 -4.73
CA TRP A 44 -17.20 5.21 -3.59
C TRP A 44 -17.33 6.68 -4.06
N PRO A 45 -18.48 7.34 -3.84
CA PRO A 45 -18.66 8.71 -4.30
C PRO A 45 -17.69 9.67 -3.59
N SER A 46 -16.98 10.50 -4.35
CA SER A 46 -15.95 11.42 -3.82
C SER A 46 -16.51 12.49 -2.86
N ASN A 47 -17.81 12.73 -2.92
CA ASN A 47 -18.51 13.69 -2.07
C ASN A 47 -19.37 13.01 -0.98
N LEU A 48 -19.34 11.69 -0.83
CA LEU A 48 -20.12 10.98 0.18
C LEU A 48 -19.25 10.58 1.38
N SER A 49 -19.67 11.01 2.55
CA SER A 49 -19.22 10.55 3.86
C SER A 49 -20.31 9.70 4.51
N VAL A 50 -19.92 8.68 5.26
CA VAL A 50 -20.85 7.81 6.00
C VAL A 50 -20.43 7.74 7.46
N ALA A 51 -21.39 7.96 8.36
CA ALA A 51 -21.23 7.78 9.79
C ALA A 51 -22.28 6.82 10.35
N ILE A 52 -21.99 6.23 11.50
CA ILE A 52 -22.91 5.37 12.24
C ILE A 52 -23.11 5.91 13.64
N LEU A 53 -24.38 6.06 14.05
CA LEU A 53 -24.76 6.22 15.44
C LEU A 53 -24.93 4.83 16.08
N SER A 54 -23.91 4.42 16.85
CA SER A 54 -23.84 3.15 17.57
C SER A 54 -24.30 3.28 19.01
N ALA A 55 -25.04 2.28 19.51
CA ALA A 55 -25.38 2.20 20.93
C ALA A 55 -24.13 2.09 21.83
N LYS A 56 -23.19 1.19 21.49
CA LYS A 56 -21.95 0.97 22.25
C LYS A 56 -20.92 2.08 22.03
N TYR A 57 -20.70 2.46 20.77
CA TYR A 57 -19.58 3.33 20.38
C TYR A 57 -19.95 4.81 20.18
N GLY A 58 -21.22 5.19 20.31
CA GLY A 58 -21.67 6.55 20.01
C GLY A 58 -21.61 6.85 18.50
N LEU A 59 -21.47 8.14 18.15
CA LEU A 59 -21.36 8.58 16.77
C LEU A 59 -19.93 8.39 16.25
N VAL A 60 -19.74 7.50 15.29
CA VAL A 60 -18.44 7.13 14.72
C VAL A 60 -18.46 7.14 13.19
N GLY A 61 -17.30 7.26 12.54
CA GLY A 61 -17.22 7.13 11.10
C GLY A 61 -17.45 5.70 10.60
N GLY A 62 -17.84 5.59 9.32
CA GLY A 62 -18.12 4.31 8.64
C GLY A 62 -16.95 3.33 8.64
N PHE A 63 -15.73 3.84 8.65
CA PHE A 63 -14.50 3.07 8.60
C PHE A 63 -13.88 2.82 9.98
N THR A 64 -14.53 3.29 11.04
CA THR A 64 -14.12 2.98 12.42
C THR A 64 -14.31 1.49 12.67
N GLU A 65 -13.24 0.85 13.13
CA GLU A 65 -13.20 -0.57 13.39
C GLU A 65 -13.91 -0.94 14.71
N ILE A 66 -14.90 -1.84 14.62
CA ILE A 66 -15.73 -2.25 15.76
C ILE A 66 -15.83 -3.77 15.91
N GLU A 67 -15.96 -4.19 17.17
CA GLU A 67 -16.20 -5.58 17.54
C GLU A 67 -17.65 -5.97 17.27
N ASN A 68 -17.93 -7.28 17.35
CA ASN A 68 -19.31 -7.74 17.47
C ASN A 68 -19.83 -7.47 18.89
N TYR A 69 -21.04 -6.92 19.01
CA TYR A 69 -21.65 -6.59 20.30
C TYR A 69 -23.18 -6.65 20.21
N ASN A 70 -23.85 -6.79 21.35
CA ASN A 70 -25.31 -6.94 21.44
C ASN A 70 -26.01 -5.86 22.29
N GLU A 71 -25.50 -4.63 22.22
CA GLU A 71 -26.10 -3.48 22.89
C GLU A 71 -27.10 -2.80 21.95
N ARG A 72 -28.31 -2.56 22.46
CA ARG A 72 -29.41 -1.93 21.72
C ARG A 72 -29.52 -0.47 22.09
N MET A 73 -29.79 0.39 21.10
CA MET A 73 -30.09 1.80 21.37
C MET A 73 -31.42 1.93 22.10
N THR A 74 -31.41 2.65 23.22
CA THR A 74 -32.59 3.04 23.99
C THR A 74 -32.67 4.56 24.05
N LYS A 75 -33.84 5.12 24.39
CA LYS A 75 -33.97 6.58 24.57
C LYS A 75 -33.05 7.13 25.66
N ALA A 76 -32.86 6.39 26.75
CA ALA A 76 -31.93 6.76 27.83
C ALA A 76 -30.48 6.80 27.31
N ARG A 77 -30.07 5.76 26.58
CA ARG A 77 -28.74 5.72 25.97
C ARG A 77 -28.54 6.82 24.94
N ALA A 78 -29.57 7.12 24.14
CA ALA A 78 -29.53 8.22 23.19
C ALA A 78 -29.35 9.58 23.90
N ALA A 79 -30.03 9.79 25.03
CA ALA A 79 -29.86 10.99 25.85
C ALA A 79 -28.44 11.12 26.42
N GLU A 80 -27.83 10.03 26.89
CA GLU A 80 -26.43 10.01 27.34
C GLU A 80 -25.43 10.41 26.24
N LEU A 81 -25.74 10.06 24.99
CA LEU A 81 -24.87 10.34 23.84
C LEU A 81 -24.98 11.78 23.32
N VAL A 82 -25.97 12.56 23.77
CA VAL A 82 -26.24 13.92 23.26
C VAL A 82 -25.01 14.83 23.27
N PRO A 83 -24.26 14.99 24.38
CA PRO A 83 -23.11 15.90 24.40
C PRO A 83 -22.07 15.53 23.35
N SER A 84 -21.70 14.24 23.29
CA SER A 84 -20.72 13.75 22.31
C SER A 84 -21.18 13.86 20.86
N CYS A 85 -22.49 13.71 20.61
CA CYS A 85 -23.07 13.85 19.28
C CYS A 85 -23.06 15.32 18.83
N ILE A 86 -23.35 16.26 19.74
CA ILE A 86 -23.28 17.70 19.46
C ILE A 86 -21.87 18.09 19.01
N ASP A 87 -20.86 17.74 19.79
CA ASP A 87 -19.46 18.09 19.50
C ASP A 87 -19.01 17.50 18.15
N THR A 88 -19.34 16.23 17.92
CA THR A 88 -18.97 15.50 16.70
C THR A 88 -19.67 16.07 15.46
N LEU A 89 -20.99 16.28 15.54
CA LEU A 89 -21.77 16.79 14.40
C LEU A 89 -21.41 18.25 14.07
N ASN A 90 -21.16 19.10 15.07
CA ASN A 90 -20.64 20.46 14.87
C ASN A 90 -19.33 20.43 14.10
N THR A 91 -18.42 19.56 14.52
CA THR A 91 -17.12 19.39 13.87
C THR A 91 -17.29 18.93 12.42
N TRP A 92 -18.14 17.93 12.18
CA TRP A 92 -18.38 17.39 10.85
C TRP A 92 -19.15 18.34 9.93
N ALA A 93 -20.04 19.18 10.46
CA ALA A 93 -20.77 20.18 9.69
C ALA A 93 -19.84 21.19 8.99
N ASN A 94 -18.64 21.45 9.56
CA ASN A 94 -17.64 22.31 8.92
C ASN A 94 -17.07 21.73 7.62
N TRP A 95 -17.28 20.44 7.35
CA TRP A 95 -16.75 19.74 6.18
C TRP A 95 -17.82 19.26 5.21
N HIS A 96 -19.11 19.43 5.56
CA HIS A 96 -20.24 18.91 4.78
C HIS A 96 -21.29 19.99 4.61
N SER A 97 -21.69 20.27 3.37
CA SER A 97 -22.76 21.23 3.09
C SER A 97 -24.15 20.64 3.33
N SER A 98 -24.28 19.30 3.40
CA SER A 98 -25.54 18.63 3.69
C SER A 98 -25.34 17.39 4.55
N MET A 99 -26.29 17.14 5.45
CA MET A 99 -26.28 15.99 6.38
C MET A 99 -27.65 15.31 6.37
N TYR A 100 -27.63 14.00 6.14
CA TYR A 100 -28.82 13.15 5.98
C TYR A 100 -28.85 12.11 7.09
N PHE A 101 -29.97 11.97 7.79
CA PHE A 101 -30.11 11.07 8.93
C PHE A 101 -31.15 10.00 8.68
N SER A 102 -30.71 8.74 8.57
CA SER A 102 -31.58 7.57 8.51
C SER A 102 -31.59 6.85 9.86
N LEU A 103 -32.31 7.43 10.83
CA LEU A 103 -32.34 6.98 12.22
C LEU A 103 -33.71 6.44 12.65
N GLY A 104 -33.72 5.51 13.59
CA GLY A 104 -34.93 5.04 14.26
C GLY A 104 -35.40 6.01 15.36
N LYS A 105 -36.66 5.88 15.81
CA LYS A 105 -37.24 6.76 16.84
C LYS A 105 -36.44 6.81 18.14
N ASP A 106 -35.80 5.70 18.53
CA ASP A 106 -35.01 5.60 19.76
C ASP A 106 -33.62 6.25 19.62
N TYR A 107 -33.18 6.53 18.38
CA TYR A 107 -31.88 7.16 18.08
C TYR A 107 -31.99 8.67 17.96
N LEU A 108 -33.12 9.17 17.45
CA LEU A 108 -33.35 10.60 17.20
C LEU A 108 -33.03 11.52 18.40
N PRO A 109 -33.35 11.16 19.66
CA PRO A 109 -33.01 12.01 20.80
C PRO A 109 -31.51 12.34 20.94
N ALA A 110 -30.61 11.50 20.40
CA ALA A 110 -29.17 11.76 20.46
C ALA A 110 -28.70 12.88 19.53
N VAL A 111 -29.44 13.16 18.45
CA VAL A 111 -29.01 14.10 17.38
C VAL A 111 -29.93 15.30 17.22
N ILE A 112 -31.21 15.22 17.62
CA ILE A 112 -32.16 16.34 17.51
C ILE A 112 -31.64 17.61 18.18
N PRO A 113 -31.12 17.58 19.43
CA PRO A 113 -30.61 18.80 20.07
C PRO A 113 -29.48 19.45 19.26
N ALA A 114 -28.67 18.65 18.59
CA ALA A 114 -27.59 19.13 17.75
C ALA A 114 -28.14 19.80 16.48
N ILE A 115 -29.14 19.19 15.84
CA ILE A 115 -29.82 19.72 14.64
C ILE A 115 -30.56 21.02 14.94
N GLU A 116 -31.25 21.12 16.07
CA GLU A 116 -32.01 22.31 16.49
C GLU A 116 -31.11 23.50 16.86
N ASN A 117 -29.89 23.23 17.33
CA ASN A 117 -28.87 24.26 17.57
C ASN A 117 -28.25 24.84 16.27
N ASN A 118 -28.79 24.47 15.11
CA ASN A 118 -28.60 25.14 13.82
C ASN A 118 -27.15 25.11 13.31
N PHE A 119 -26.72 23.97 12.76
CA PHE A 119 -25.46 23.86 12.05
C PHE A 119 -25.48 24.66 10.74
N ASN A 120 -24.30 25.08 10.26
CA ASN A 120 -24.13 25.72 8.94
C ASN A 120 -24.44 24.79 7.73
N ALA A 121 -24.88 23.55 7.96
CA ALA A 121 -25.14 22.55 6.94
C ALA A 121 -26.65 22.33 6.74
N LYS A 122 -27.08 22.04 5.50
CA LYS A 122 -28.47 21.65 5.23
C LYS A 122 -28.75 20.27 5.84
N VAL A 123 -29.75 20.18 6.72
CA VAL A 123 -30.11 18.92 7.38
C VAL A 123 -31.39 18.32 6.79
N GLU A 124 -31.39 17.01 6.56
CA GLU A 124 -32.58 16.24 6.20
C GLU A 124 -32.73 14.98 7.07
N LEU A 125 -33.89 14.84 7.71
CA LEU A 125 -34.27 13.65 8.46
C LEU A 125 -35.11 12.72 7.57
N PHE A 126 -34.64 11.51 7.30
CA PHE A 126 -35.42 10.53 6.54
C PHE A 126 -36.60 10.03 7.39
N GLY A 127 -37.81 10.34 6.92
CA GLY A 127 -39.07 10.05 7.58
C GLY A 127 -39.72 8.75 7.13
N GLY A 128 -40.89 8.45 7.70
CA GLY A 128 -41.71 7.31 7.32
C GLY A 128 -41.19 5.92 7.77
N PRO A 129 -41.88 4.85 7.34
CA PRO A 129 -41.49 3.47 7.61
C PRO A 129 -40.13 3.11 7.01
N ILE A 130 -39.55 1.99 7.46
CA ILE A 130 -38.20 1.57 7.03
C ILE A 130 -38.07 1.51 5.49
N GLY A 131 -39.07 1.02 4.76
CA GLY A 131 -39.05 0.96 3.30
C GLY A 131 -38.89 2.33 2.61
N MET A 132 -39.54 3.37 3.14
CA MET A 132 -39.40 4.74 2.63
C MET A 132 -37.98 5.28 2.89
N LYS A 133 -37.43 5.07 4.09
CA LYS A 133 -36.06 5.46 4.41
C LYS A 133 -35.04 4.78 3.51
N LEU A 134 -35.25 3.50 3.19
CA LEU A 134 -34.39 2.77 2.24
C LEU A 134 -34.46 3.37 0.82
N SER A 135 -35.64 3.78 0.38
CA SER A 135 -35.83 4.48 -0.90
C SER A 135 -35.12 5.84 -0.90
N GLN A 136 -35.18 6.58 0.20
CA GLN A 136 -34.49 7.87 0.35
C GLN A 136 -32.96 7.69 0.34
N ILE A 137 -32.42 6.69 1.05
CA ILE A 137 -30.99 6.34 0.97
C ILE A 137 -30.60 6.02 -0.48
N LYS A 138 -31.38 5.18 -1.17
CA LYS A 138 -31.12 4.82 -2.56
C LYS A 138 -31.11 6.06 -3.47
N GLY A 139 -32.12 6.93 -3.34
CA GLY A 139 -32.20 8.18 -4.11
C GLY A 139 -31.02 9.11 -3.86
N LEU A 140 -30.60 9.27 -2.60
CA LEU A 140 -29.39 10.02 -2.24
C LEU A 140 -28.15 9.45 -2.93
N LEU A 141 -27.96 8.13 -2.88
CA LEU A 141 -26.82 7.47 -3.52
C LEU A 141 -26.83 7.67 -5.04
N GLU A 142 -27.97 7.51 -5.70
CA GLU A 142 -28.10 7.71 -7.15
C GLU A 142 -27.80 9.15 -7.58
N GLN A 143 -28.13 10.14 -6.76
CA GLN A 143 -27.81 11.55 -7.01
C GLN A 143 -26.31 11.87 -6.97
N THR A 144 -25.50 11.04 -6.29
CA THR A 144 -24.04 11.24 -6.27
C THR A 144 -23.39 11.08 -7.65
N ARG A 145 -24.08 10.43 -8.61
CA ARG A 145 -23.59 10.15 -9.97
C ARG A 145 -22.21 9.48 -9.97
N SER A 146 -21.92 8.68 -8.95
CA SER A 146 -20.64 7.98 -8.83
C SER A 146 -20.39 7.11 -10.07
N PRO A 147 -19.15 7.08 -10.59
CA PRO A 147 -18.83 6.26 -11.75
C PRO A 147 -19.08 4.78 -11.47
N VAL A 148 -19.34 4.02 -12.54
CA VAL A 148 -19.42 2.56 -12.46
C VAL A 148 -18.07 2.04 -11.98
N ARG A 149 -18.10 1.05 -11.08
CA ARG A 149 -16.88 0.41 -10.60
C ARG A 149 -16.13 -0.17 -11.79
N ARG A 150 -14.90 0.29 -11.98
CA ARG A 150 -14.02 -0.18 -13.04
C ARG A 150 -13.74 -1.67 -12.86
N ARG A 151 -13.63 -2.38 -13.98
CA ARG A 151 -13.16 -3.76 -14.01
C ARG A 151 -11.85 -3.76 -14.78
N THR A 152 -10.76 -4.10 -14.09
CA THR A 152 -9.48 -4.33 -14.75
C THR A 152 -9.62 -5.37 -15.85
N THR A 153 -9.06 -5.06 -17.01
CA THR A 153 -8.85 -6.03 -18.08
C THR A 153 -7.40 -6.49 -17.99
N LEU A 154 -7.20 -7.78 -17.71
CA LEU A 154 -5.88 -8.39 -17.76
C LEU A 154 -5.60 -8.95 -19.15
N PRO A 155 -4.31 -9.12 -19.53
CA PRO A 155 -3.96 -10.00 -20.63
C PRO A 155 -4.54 -11.39 -20.41
N GLU A 156 -4.88 -12.09 -21.50
CA GLU A 156 -5.36 -13.47 -21.38
C GLU A 156 -4.31 -14.34 -20.65
N PRO A 157 -4.73 -15.19 -19.70
CA PRO A 157 -3.80 -16.08 -19.00
C PRO A 157 -3.02 -16.97 -19.98
N GLY A 158 -1.70 -16.92 -19.92
CA GLY A 158 -0.80 -17.65 -20.81
C GLY A 158 -0.56 -16.98 -22.18
N SER A 159 -0.96 -15.72 -22.36
CA SER A 159 -0.69 -14.92 -23.57
C SER A 159 0.80 -14.65 -23.81
N GLY A 160 1.63 -14.74 -22.76
CA GLY A 160 3.07 -14.43 -22.81
C GLY A 160 3.40 -13.00 -22.37
N ARG A 161 2.39 -12.11 -22.28
CA ARG A 161 2.56 -10.78 -21.66
C ARG A 161 2.60 -10.92 -20.14
N VAL A 162 3.62 -10.35 -19.51
CA VAL A 162 3.81 -10.38 -18.06
C VAL A 162 3.38 -9.05 -17.44
N THR A 163 2.56 -9.10 -16.40
CA THR A 163 2.10 -7.93 -15.64
C THR A 163 2.99 -7.69 -14.42
N TYR A 164 3.54 -6.48 -14.27
CA TYR A 164 4.36 -6.06 -13.13
C TYR A 164 3.58 -5.17 -12.15
N PHE A 165 3.57 -5.54 -10.88
CA PHE A 165 3.06 -4.70 -9.79
C PHE A 165 4.21 -4.14 -8.94
N LEU A 166 4.21 -2.84 -8.69
CA LEU A 166 5.13 -2.21 -7.73
C LEU A 166 4.51 -2.24 -6.33
N PRO A 167 5.13 -2.90 -5.34
CA PRO A 167 4.67 -2.82 -3.95
C PRO A 167 4.87 -1.42 -3.37
N ASP A 168 3.81 -0.81 -2.85
CA ASP A 168 3.87 0.50 -2.17
C ASP A 168 4.31 0.38 -0.71
N TRP A 169 5.22 1.27 -0.30
CA TRP A 169 5.72 1.40 1.07
C TRP A 169 5.63 2.85 1.58
N ASP A 170 4.52 3.54 1.29
CA ASP A 170 4.35 4.98 1.58
C ASP A 170 5.37 5.80 0.77
N ASP A 171 5.45 5.53 -0.54
CA ASP A 171 6.43 6.12 -1.48
C ASP A 171 6.05 7.55 -1.92
N LEU A 172 5.68 8.35 -0.91
CA LEU A 172 5.38 9.77 -1.02
C LEU A 172 6.65 10.62 -1.05
N LEU A 173 6.58 11.70 -1.82
CA LEU A 173 7.64 12.66 -2.13
C LEU A 173 7.10 14.08 -2.07
N ASP A 174 7.94 15.00 -1.61
CA ASP A 174 7.68 16.44 -1.70
C ASP A 174 8.02 16.91 -3.13
N GLU A 175 7.01 17.32 -3.90
CA GLU A 175 7.16 17.79 -5.28
C GLU A 175 8.02 19.06 -5.36
N HIS A 176 7.99 19.90 -4.33
CA HIS A 176 8.70 21.18 -4.29
C HIS A 176 9.94 21.13 -3.41
N PHE A 177 10.51 19.94 -3.22
CA PHE A 177 11.73 19.76 -2.45
C PHE A 177 12.88 20.55 -3.07
N ASN A 178 13.52 21.42 -2.28
CA ASN A 178 14.64 22.21 -2.76
C ASN A 178 15.94 21.42 -2.58
N PHE A 179 16.48 20.90 -3.69
CA PHE A 179 17.69 20.08 -3.67
C PHE A 179 18.94 20.87 -3.27
N GLU A 180 19.11 22.10 -3.74
CA GLU A 180 20.29 22.93 -3.45
C GLU A 180 20.43 23.27 -1.96
N SER A 181 19.33 23.65 -1.32
CA SER A 181 19.30 23.98 0.11
C SER A 181 18.99 22.77 1.01
N ASP A 182 18.68 21.62 0.42
CA ASP A 182 18.29 20.38 1.11
C ASP A 182 17.08 20.55 2.04
N LYS A 183 16.09 21.32 1.61
CA LYS A 183 14.91 21.70 2.41
C LYS A 183 13.60 21.22 1.81
N PHE A 184 12.74 20.75 2.71
CA PHE A 184 11.33 20.51 2.43
C PHE A 184 10.59 21.82 2.18
N SER A 185 9.57 21.77 1.33
CA SER A 185 8.70 22.91 1.00
C SER A 185 7.75 23.32 2.13
N GLY A 186 7.61 22.47 3.16
CA GLY A 186 6.75 22.69 4.32
C GLY A 186 7.14 21.80 5.51
N ALA A 187 6.74 22.19 6.72
CA ALA A 187 7.13 21.50 7.95
C ALA A 187 6.48 20.12 8.05
N THR A 188 5.22 20.00 7.61
CA THR A 188 4.44 18.76 7.67
C THR A 188 4.18 18.17 6.28
N ARG A 189 3.98 16.84 6.21
CA ARG A 189 3.56 16.16 4.96
C ARG A 189 2.29 16.75 4.36
N LYS A 190 1.39 17.23 5.23
CA LYS A 190 0.10 17.83 4.84
C LYS A 190 0.29 19.18 4.15
N GLU A 191 1.15 20.04 4.68
CA GLU A 191 1.50 21.32 4.06
C GLU A 191 2.16 21.13 2.70
N ARG A 192 3.07 20.17 2.60
CA ARG A 192 3.78 19.83 1.35
C ARG A 192 2.91 19.14 0.31
N GLN A 193 1.77 18.59 0.76
CA GLN A 193 0.90 17.76 -0.06
C GLN A 193 1.68 16.62 -0.75
N ASP A 194 2.54 15.92 0.01
CA ASP A 194 3.45 14.90 -0.55
C ASP A 194 2.68 13.94 -1.48
N LYS A 195 3.18 13.77 -2.71
CA LYS A 195 2.55 12.97 -3.77
C LYS A 195 3.28 11.65 -3.95
N HIS A 196 2.55 10.61 -4.35
CA HIS A 196 3.17 9.32 -4.66
C HIS A 196 4.12 9.44 -5.86
N CYS A 197 5.23 8.69 -5.84
CA CYS A 197 6.23 8.74 -6.91
C CYS A 197 5.67 8.46 -8.32
N CYS A 198 4.63 7.64 -8.45
CA CYS A 198 3.94 7.42 -9.74
C CYS A 198 3.29 8.67 -10.30
N ILE A 199 2.72 9.54 -9.45
CA ILE A 199 2.11 10.80 -9.89
C ILE A 199 3.20 11.71 -10.47
N LEU A 200 4.32 11.85 -9.75
CA LEU A 200 5.41 12.72 -10.16
C LEU A 200 6.26 12.18 -11.32
N MET A 201 6.17 10.87 -11.60
CA MET A 201 6.84 10.24 -12.74
C MET A 201 6.09 10.45 -14.08
N LYS A 202 4.84 10.95 -14.04
CA LYS A 202 4.06 11.17 -15.27
C LYS A 202 4.81 12.11 -16.24
N PRO A 203 4.73 11.86 -17.56
CA PRO A 203 3.88 10.87 -18.24
C PRO A 203 4.46 9.44 -18.30
N LYS A 204 5.63 9.18 -17.70
CA LYS A 204 6.22 7.83 -17.71
C LYS A 204 5.57 6.94 -16.65
N ARG A 205 5.45 5.65 -16.97
CA ARG A 205 4.81 4.63 -16.11
C ARG A 205 5.85 3.76 -15.41
N LEU A 206 5.61 3.45 -14.14
CA LEU A 206 6.52 2.63 -13.32
C LEU A 206 6.17 1.14 -13.30
N ALA A 207 4.91 0.79 -13.53
CA ALA A 207 4.39 -0.56 -13.40
C ALA A 207 2.99 -0.67 -14.01
N ASP A 208 2.51 -1.90 -14.26
CA ASP A 208 1.14 -2.15 -14.67
C ASP A 208 0.12 -1.94 -13.55
N GLY A 209 0.58 -1.93 -12.30
CA GLY A 209 -0.25 -1.61 -11.14
C GLY A 209 0.57 -1.44 -9.88
N ILE A 210 -0.15 -1.15 -8.78
CA ILE A 210 0.43 -0.99 -7.45
C ILE A 210 -0.11 -2.09 -6.55
N LEU A 211 0.80 -2.77 -5.86
CA LEU A 211 0.45 -3.73 -4.82
C LEU A 211 0.46 -3.04 -3.46
N VAL A 212 -0.64 -3.16 -2.72
CA VAL A 212 -0.83 -2.56 -1.40
C VAL A 212 -1.10 -3.66 -0.39
N SER A 213 -0.29 -3.67 0.67
CA SER A 213 -0.37 -4.69 1.71
C SER A 213 -1.33 -4.27 2.83
N LEU A 214 -2.25 -5.16 3.24
CA LEU A 214 -3.12 -4.96 4.40
C LEU A 214 -2.33 -4.86 5.72
N ALA A 215 -1.04 -5.22 5.74
CA ALA A 215 -0.14 -4.95 6.86
C ALA A 215 -0.11 -3.45 7.23
N GLN A 216 -0.30 -2.56 6.26
CA GLN A 216 -0.43 -1.11 6.48
C GLN A 216 -1.53 -0.77 7.50
N HIS A 217 -2.61 -1.56 7.52
CA HIS A 217 -3.70 -1.42 8.48
C HIS A 217 -3.27 -1.73 9.92
N VAL A 218 -2.33 -2.67 10.09
CA VAL A 218 -1.81 -3.08 11.41
C VAL A 218 -0.66 -2.18 11.88
N THR A 219 0.18 -1.71 10.96
CA THR A 219 1.40 -0.93 11.28
C THR A 219 1.19 0.58 11.41
N SER A 220 -0.05 1.08 11.28
CA SER A 220 -0.43 2.50 11.36
C SER A 220 0.28 3.40 10.33
N LYS A 221 0.66 2.86 9.16
CA LYS A 221 1.34 3.59 8.08
C LYS A 221 0.64 3.34 6.75
N GLY A 222 0.75 4.29 5.82
CA GLY A 222 0.21 4.16 4.46
C GLY A 222 -1.28 4.49 4.33
N PRO A 223 -1.84 4.40 3.10
CA PRO A 223 -3.22 4.76 2.80
C PRO A 223 -4.27 3.90 3.51
N LEU A 224 -3.90 2.69 3.94
CA LEU A 224 -4.79 1.77 4.67
C LEU A 224 -4.68 1.86 6.18
N LYS A 225 -3.96 2.87 6.73
CA LYS A 225 -3.81 3.03 8.19
C LYS A 225 -5.16 2.85 8.88
N ARG A 226 -5.18 2.10 9.99
CA ARG A 226 -6.38 1.98 10.81
C ARG A 226 -6.74 3.36 11.35
N ILE A 227 -8.00 3.74 11.19
CA ILE A 227 -8.53 5.01 11.68
C ILE A 227 -9.31 4.75 12.96
N ILE A 228 -9.08 5.57 13.97
CA ILE A 228 -9.73 5.49 15.28
C ILE A 228 -10.62 6.73 15.46
N GLY A 229 -11.86 6.53 15.88
CA GLY A 229 -12.68 7.60 16.43
C GLY A 229 -13.44 8.46 15.41
N ILE A 230 -13.30 9.78 15.56
CA ILE A 230 -14.17 10.85 15.03
C ILE A 230 -13.46 11.64 13.90
N GLU A 231 -12.25 11.23 13.51
CA GLU A 231 -11.47 11.89 12.46
C GLU A 231 -12.21 11.87 11.11
N SER A 232 -12.04 12.93 10.30
CA SER A 232 -12.68 13.02 8.98
C SER A 232 -12.26 11.88 8.04
N ASP A 233 -11.03 11.36 8.21
CA ASP A 233 -10.52 10.19 7.48
C ASP A 233 -11.39 8.93 7.74
N SER A 234 -12.13 8.85 8.85
CA SER A 234 -12.99 7.70 9.20
C SER A 234 -14.32 7.64 8.46
N LEU A 235 -14.68 8.71 7.74
CA LEU A 235 -16.00 8.88 7.13
C LEU A 235 -16.10 8.29 5.72
N ALA A 236 -14.96 8.13 5.03
CA ALA A 236 -14.90 7.63 3.66
C ALA A 236 -13.54 6.96 3.40
N PRO A 237 -13.46 5.98 2.48
CA PRO A 237 -12.19 5.38 2.13
C PRO A 237 -11.36 6.36 1.31
N LYS A 238 -10.03 6.26 1.42
CA LYS A 238 -9.15 6.89 0.43
C LYS A 238 -9.30 6.18 -0.90
N ASN A 239 -9.49 6.93 -1.99
CA ASN A 239 -9.47 6.37 -3.33
C ASN A 239 -8.02 6.04 -3.71
N LEU A 240 -7.67 4.76 -3.68
CA LEU A 240 -6.30 4.28 -3.93
C LEU A 240 -5.83 4.60 -5.36
N ARG A 241 -6.72 4.53 -6.35
CA ARG A 241 -6.36 4.85 -7.74
C ARG A 241 -5.92 6.30 -7.88
N ASN A 242 -6.66 7.23 -7.27
CA ASN A 242 -6.28 8.65 -7.22
C ASN A 242 -5.01 8.88 -6.39
N GLN A 243 -4.88 8.20 -5.25
CA GLN A 243 -3.71 8.28 -4.37
C GLN A 243 -2.41 7.94 -5.09
N PHE A 244 -2.44 6.95 -5.99
CA PHE A 244 -1.27 6.53 -6.77
C PHE A 244 -1.22 7.13 -8.18
N GLY A 245 -2.24 7.89 -8.59
CA GLY A 245 -2.35 8.48 -9.92
C GLY A 245 -2.50 7.44 -11.04
N LEU A 246 -3.20 6.34 -10.78
CA LEU A 246 -3.32 5.23 -11.73
C LEU A 246 -4.15 5.60 -12.97
N ASP A 247 -3.65 5.22 -14.13
CA ASP A 247 -4.38 5.31 -15.40
C ASP A 247 -5.45 4.20 -15.50
N GLU A 248 -6.25 4.21 -16.56
CA GLU A 248 -7.43 3.33 -16.66
C GLU A 248 -7.09 1.84 -16.75
N ASP A 249 -5.96 1.53 -17.38
CA ASP A 249 -5.46 0.18 -17.58
C ASP A 249 -4.51 -0.27 -16.45
N GLN A 250 -4.30 0.57 -15.44
CA GLN A 250 -3.55 0.21 -14.23
C GLN A 250 -4.45 -0.40 -13.16
N SER A 251 -3.86 -1.20 -12.27
CA SER A 251 -4.62 -1.93 -11.24
C SER A 251 -4.08 -1.76 -9.83
N VAL A 252 -4.96 -1.89 -8.84
CA VAL A 252 -4.63 -1.98 -7.42
C VAL A 252 -4.72 -3.44 -6.98
N PHE A 253 -3.60 -4.02 -6.57
CA PHE A 253 -3.50 -5.40 -6.11
C PHE A 253 -3.38 -5.45 -4.58
N GLY A 254 -4.27 -6.21 -3.93
CA GLY A 254 -4.28 -6.38 -2.48
C GLY A 254 -3.46 -7.59 -2.03
N ASP A 255 -2.44 -7.35 -1.21
CA ASP A 255 -1.69 -8.38 -0.47
C ASP A 255 -2.19 -8.42 0.99
N CYS A 256 -2.28 -9.59 1.60
CA CYS A 256 -2.72 -9.71 2.99
C CYS A 256 -1.61 -9.35 4.00
N GLY A 257 -0.36 -9.23 3.54
CA GLY A 257 0.77 -8.74 4.32
C GLY A 257 1.42 -9.77 5.22
N ALA A 258 1.48 -11.04 4.79
CA ALA A 258 1.95 -12.15 5.61
C ALA A 258 3.36 -11.99 6.19
N PHE A 259 4.24 -11.26 5.51
CA PHE A 259 5.57 -10.90 6.03
C PHE A 259 5.52 -10.13 7.36
N SER A 260 4.48 -9.33 7.60
CA SER A 260 4.35 -8.50 8.81
C SER A 260 4.02 -9.30 10.08
N TYR A 261 3.46 -10.51 9.93
CA TYR A 261 3.03 -11.36 11.04
C TYR A 261 3.65 -12.76 10.99
N VAL A 262 4.75 -12.96 10.25
CA VAL A 262 5.46 -14.26 10.22
C VAL A 262 5.90 -14.73 11.61
N ASN A 263 6.14 -13.80 12.53
CA ASN A 263 6.57 -14.09 13.90
C ASN A 263 5.41 -14.48 14.83
N ASN A 264 4.18 -14.22 14.42
CA ASN A 264 2.97 -14.53 15.18
C ASN A 264 2.57 -15.99 14.97
N GLU A 265 1.69 -16.48 15.85
CA GLU A 265 1.13 -17.85 15.75
C GLU A 265 -0.01 -17.91 14.73
N MET A 266 -0.75 -16.82 14.59
CA MET A 266 -1.89 -16.69 13.70
C MET A 266 -1.75 -15.45 12.83
N PRO A 267 -2.38 -15.42 11.63
CA PRO A 267 -2.45 -14.22 10.81
C PRO A 267 -3.02 -13.02 11.59
N ALA A 268 -2.46 -11.83 11.35
CA ALA A 268 -2.88 -10.62 12.05
C ALA A 268 -4.23 -10.07 11.57
N ILE A 269 -4.77 -10.60 10.48
CA ILE A 269 -6.03 -10.18 9.86
C ILE A 269 -6.91 -11.39 9.58
N SER A 270 -8.21 -11.26 9.84
CA SER A 270 -9.19 -12.31 9.52
C SER A 270 -9.56 -12.29 8.04
N VAL A 271 -10.06 -13.42 7.53
CA VAL A 271 -10.59 -13.53 6.15
C VAL A 271 -11.69 -12.49 5.89
N GLU A 272 -12.61 -12.29 6.84
CA GLU A 272 -13.69 -11.32 6.71
C GLU A 272 -13.20 -9.89 6.65
N GLN A 273 -12.22 -9.55 7.49
CA GLN A 273 -11.63 -8.21 7.52
C GLN A 273 -10.86 -7.93 6.23
N ALA A 274 -10.09 -8.89 5.72
CA ALA A 274 -9.40 -8.75 4.43
C ALA A 274 -10.39 -8.49 3.28
N ILE A 275 -11.46 -9.28 3.19
CA ILE A 275 -12.51 -9.09 2.17
C ILE A 275 -13.18 -7.72 2.32
N ALA A 276 -13.49 -7.29 3.55
CA ALA A 276 -14.10 -5.99 3.79
C ALA A 276 -13.20 -4.84 3.32
N LEU A 277 -11.91 -4.89 3.66
CA LEU A 277 -10.95 -3.86 3.28
C LEU A 277 -10.73 -3.82 1.76
N TYR A 278 -10.55 -4.98 1.11
CA TYR A 278 -10.39 -5.01 -0.36
C TYR A 278 -11.61 -4.44 -1.09
N ASP A 279 -12.82 -4.78 -0.63
CA ASP A 279 -14.04 -4.32 -1.27
C ASP A 279 -14.28 -2.82 -1.04
N LEU A 280 -14.11 -2.34 0.20
CA LEU A 280 -14.36 -0.94 0.57
C LEU A 280 -13.33 0.05 -0.01
N TYR A 281 -12.06 -0.35 -0.11
CA TYR A 281 -11.01 0.50 -0.69
C TYR A 281 -10.89 0.37 -2.22
N GLY A 282 -11.78 -0.40 -2.85
CA GLY A 282 -11.87 -0.47 -4.31
C GLY A 282 -10.70 -1.17 -4.97
N PHE A 283 -10.18 -2.24 -4.36
CA PHE A 283 -9.16 -3.08 -4.98
C PHE A 283 -9.69 -3.77 -6.25
N ASP A 284 -8.78 -4.05 -7.19
CA ASP A 284 -9.05 -4.84 -8.38
C ASP A 284 -8.76 -6.33 -8.14
N PHE A 285 -7.72 -6.63 -7.35
CA PHE A 285 -7.36 -7.98 -6.89
C PHE A 285 -7.28 -8.03 -5.36
N GLY A 286 -7.68 -9.16 -4.77
CA GLY A 286 -7.55 -9.40 -3.33
C GLY A 286 -7.01 -10.79 -3.05
N ALA A 287 -5.80 -10.86 -2.50
CA ALA A 287 -5.16 -12.10 -2.09
C ALA A 287 -5.79 -12.71 -0.83
N SER A 288 -6.00 -14.02 -0.84
CA SER A 288 -6.45 -14.74 0.36
C SER A 288 -5.41 -14.64 1.48
N VAL A 289 -5.88 -14.60 2.72
CA VAL A 289 -5.03 -14.53 3.91
C VAL A 289 -4.20 -15.81 4.04
N ASP A 290 -2.88 -15.72 3.96
CA ASP A 290 -1.96 -16.84 4.10
C ASP A 290 -1.13 -16.77 5.39
N HIS A 291 -0.35 -17.82 5.65
CA HIS A 291 0.65 -17.83 6.71
C HIS A 291 1.95 -18.46 6.19
N ILE A 292 2.99 -17.64 6.03
CA ILE A 292 4.26 -18.10 5.45
C ILE A 292 4.92 -19.16 6.36
N PRO A 293 5.22 -20.37 5.85
CA PRO A 293 5.84 -21.46 6.61
C PRO A 293 7.37 -21.30 6.70
N VAL A 294 7.83 -20.15 7.20
CA VAL A 294 9.25 -19.82 7.36
C VAL A 294 9.95 -20.83 8.29
N PRO A 295 11.24 -21.15 8.05
CA PRO A 295 11.98 -22.06 8.93
C PRO A 295 12.34 -21.40 10.27
N VAL A 296 12.48 -20.08 10.29
CA VAL A 296 12.93 -19.33 11.47
C VAL A 296 12.05 -18.09 11.66
N ILE A 297 11.64 -17.85 12.90
CA ILE A 297 10.97 -16.63 13.34
C ILE A 297 11.82 -15.88 14.36
N VAL A 298 11.45 -14.63 14.64
CA VAL A 298 12.06 -13.81 15.69
C VAL A 298 11.01 -13.52 16.76
N ARG A 299 11.25 -13.96 18.00
CA ARG A 299 10.45 -13.59 19.19
C ARG A 299 11.39 -13.04 20.26
N ASP A 300 11.06 -11.89 20.84
CA ASP A 300 11.87 -11.22 21.87
C ASP A 300 13.36 -11.05 21.50
N GLY A 301 13.60 -10.73 20.22
CA GLY A 301 14.96 -10.56 19.66
C GLY A 301 15.74 -11.85 19.43
N LYS A 302 15.19 -13.03 19.77
CA LYS A 302 15.82 -14.33 19.57
C LYS A 302 15.29 -15.02 18.31
N LYS A 303 16.18 -15.65 17.56
CA LYS A 303 15.82 -16.52 16.44
C LYS A 303 15.35 -17.87 16.98
N ILE A 304 14.17 -18.29 16.56
CA ILE A 304 13.56 -19.56 16.94
C ILE A 304 13.31 -20.35 15.66
N GLU A 305 13.83 -21.56 15.60
CA GLU A 305 13.56 -22.49 14.50
C GLU A 305 12.19 -23.14 14.72
N LEU A 306 11.35 -23.09 13.69
CA LEU A 306 10.04 -23.73 13.71
C LEU A 306 10.16 -25.20 13.34
N LYS A 307 9.50 -26.06 14.12
CA LYS A 307 9.40 -27.49 13.81
C LYS A 307 8.63 -27.69 12.51
N GLN A 308 8.87 -28.83 11.87
CA GLN A 308 8.19 -29.18 10.63
C GLN A 308 6.66 -29.17 10.78
N ASP A 309 6.12 -29.69 11.89
CA ASP A 309 4.67 -29.69 12.15
C ASP A 309 4.07 -28.28 12.29
N GLU A 310 4.81 -27.34 12.89
CA GLU A 310 4.37 -25.93 12.98
C GLU A 310 4.31 -25.28 11.60
N ARG A 311 5.27 -25.61 10.73
CA ARG A 311 5.31 -25.11 9.36
C ARG A 311 4.20 -25.73 8.51
N ILE A 312 3.90 -27.02 8.70
CA ILE A 312 2.75 -27.69 8.08
C ILE A 312 1.44 -27.08 8.56
N ALA A 313 1.30 -26.77 9.85
CA ALA A 313 0.12 -26.11 10.39
C ALA A 313 -0.13 -24.74 9.73
N ARG A 314 0.92 -23.97 9.44
CA ARG A 314 0.82 -22.70 8.69
C ARG A 314 0.36 -22.89 7.25
N VAL A 315 0.79 -23.96 6.58
CA VAL A 315 0.27 -24.34 5.25
C VAL A 315 -1.22 -24.68 5.32
N GLU A 316 -1.63 -25.44 6.34
CA GLU A 316 -3.04 -25.80 6.50
C GLU A 316 -3.93 -24.58 6.85
N ILE A 317 -3.45 -23.65 7.69
CA ILE A 317 -4.12 -22.37 7.94
C ILE A 317 -4.32 -21.61 6.62
N THR A 318 -3.28 -21.57 5.77
CA THR A 318 -3.36 -20.92 4.46
C THR A 318 -4.46 -21.56 3.59
N ARG A 319 -4.51 -22.89 3.54
CA ARG A 319 -5.49 -23.66 2.77
C ARG A 319 -6.92 -23.41 3.25
N GLN A 320 -7.15 -23.46 4.56
CA GLN A 320 -8.45 -23.20 5.18
C GLN A 320 -8.91 -21.76 4.96
N ASN A 321 -7.99 -20.80 5.06
CA ASN A 321 -8.29 -19.40 4.80
C ASN A 321 -8.67 -19.17 3.34
N ALA A 322 -7.99 -19.81 2.37
CA ALA A 322 -8.34 -19.69 0.97
C ALA A 322 -9.75 -20.24 0.66
N GLU A 323 -10.10 -21.42 1.19
CA GLU A 323 -11.44 -21.98 1.05
C GLU A 323 -12.52 -21.06 1.65
N ARG A 324 -12.27 -20.54 2.86
CA ARG A 324 -13.17 -19.58 3.51
C ARG A 324 -13.26 -18.29 2.68
N PHE A 325 -12.15 -17.80 2.16
CA PHE A 325 -12.07 -16.55 1.42
C PHE A 325 -12.90 -16.61 0.13
N ILE A 326 -12.70 -17.62 -0.71
CA ILE A 326 -13.46 -17.75 -1.96
C ILE A 326 -14.96 -17.97 -1.71
N THR A 327 -15.31 -18.73 -0.68
CA THR A 327 -16.70 -18.95 -0.27
C THR A 327 -17.38 -17.64 0.11
N ILE A 328 -16.73 -16.84 0.95
CA ILE A 328 -17.26 -15.54 1.38
C ILE A 328 -17.27 -14.54 0.22
N ALA A 329 -16.22 -14.51 -0.60
CA ALA A 329 -16.12 -13.63 -1.77
C ALA A 329 -17.27 -13.86 -2.76
N LYS A 330 -17.55 -15.13 -3.08
CA LYS A 330 -18.70 -15.54 -3.92
C LYS A 330 -20.02 -15.12 -3.29
N LYS A 331 -20.24 -15.46 -2.00
CA LYS A 331 -21.47 -15.11 -1.27
C LYS A 331 -21.72 -13.60 -1.19
N ARG A 332 -20.66 -12.79 -1.05
CA ARG A 332 -20.76 -11.33 -0.93
C ARG A 332 -20.86 -10.62 -2.28
N HIS A 333 -20.61 -11.33 -3.39
CA HIS A 333 -20.45 -10.75 -4.73
C HIS A 333 -19.47 -9.58 -4.70
N VAL A 334 -18.27 -9.83 -4.18
CA VAL A 334 -17.22 -8.80 -4.04
C VAL A 334 -16.88 -8.17 -5.39
N GLY A 335 -16.50 -6.89 -5.38
CA GLY A 335 -16.16 -6.19 -6.62
C GLY A 335 -14.73 -6.37 -7.11
N PHE A 336 -13.91 -7.16 -6.41
CA PHE A 336 -12.52 -7.47 -6.77
C PHE A 336 -12.38 -8.94 -7.21
N MET A 337 -11.30 -9.27 -7.92
CA MET A 337 -10.96 -10.64 -8.32
C MET A 337 -10.24 -11.38 -7.16
N PRO A 338 -10.80 -12.48 -6.62
CA PRO A 338 -10.13 -13.27 -5.59
C PRO A 338 -8.88 -13.95 -6.13
N VAL A 339 -7.76 -13.79 -5.43
CA VAL A 339 -6.49 -14.46 -5.74
C VAL A 339 -6.17 -15.47 -4.63
N GLY A 340 -6.03 -16.75 -4.98
CA GLY A 340 -5.71 -17.80 -4.03
C GLY A 340 -4.21 -17.86 -3.78
N THR A 341 -3.76 -17.46 -2.59
CA THR A 341 -2.36 -17.51 -2.19
C THR A 341 -1.99 -18.92 -1.75
N ILE A 342 -1.03 -19.51 -2.44
CA ILE A 342 -0.53 -20.86 -2.17
C ILE A 342 0.76 -20.75 -1.38
N GLN A 343 0.84 -21.56 -0.32
CA GLN A 343 2.05 -21.83 0.45
C GLN A 343 2.25 -23.34 0.49
N SER A 344 3.51 -23.79 0.42
CA SER A 344 3.84 -25.18 0.66
C SER A 344 5.31 -25.33 1.07
N LEU A 345 5.67 -26.52 1.56
CA LEU A 345 7.05 -26.89 1.88
C LEU A 345 7.78 -27.53 0.69
N THR A 346 7.05 -28.04 -0.30
CA THR A 346 7.61 -28.79 -1.44
C THR A 346 7.00 -28.33 -2.76
N ALA A 347 7.74 -28.49 -3.87
CA ALA A 347 7.24 -28.16 -5.21
C ALA A 347 5.97 -28.95 -5.58
N ALA A 348 5.88 -30.22 -5.17
CA ALA A 348 4.68 -31.03 -5.36
C ALA A 348 3.47 -30.44 -4.62
N GLY A 349 3.64 -30.07 -3.34
CA GLY A 349 2.55 -29.49 -2.56
C GLY A 349 2.07 -28.13 -3.10
N TYR A 350 2.95 -27.33 -3.71
CA TYR A 350 2.53 -26.14 -4.46
C TYR A 350 1.63 -26.49 -5.66
N ALA A 351 2.01 -27.50 -6.44
CA ALA A 351 1.23 -27.92 -7.61
C ALA A 351 -0.12 -28.54 -7.23
N ASP A 352 -0.14 -29.39 -6.19
CA ASP A 352 -1.38 -30.00 -5.68
C ASP A 352 -2.35 -28.93 -5.17
N SER A 353 -1.83 -27.92 -4.46
CA SER A 353 -2.62 -26.78 -3.99
C SER A 353 -3.16 -25.94 -5.14
N ALA A 354 -2.42 -25.81 -6.25
CA ALA A 354 -2.90 -25.10 -7.44
C ALA A 354 -4.10 -25.79 -8.08
N CYS A 355 -4.07 -27.13 -8.20
CA CYS A 355 -5.22 -27.92 -8.65
C CYS A 355 -6.40 -27.77 -7.68
N TYR A 356 -6.16 -27.95 -6.37
CA TYR A 356 -7.20 -27.81 -5.35
C TYR A 356 -7.87 -26.44 -5.37
N TYR A 357 -7.09 -25.35 -5.46
CA TYR A 357 -7.65 -23.99 -5.50
C TYR A 357 -8.44 -23.74 -6.79
N HIS A 358 -8.00 -24.33 -7.91
CA HIS A 358 -8.76 -24.26 -9.16
C HIS A 358 -10.15 -24.91 -9.02
N ASP A 359 -10.23 -26.07 -8.35
CA ASP A 359 -11.47 -26.79 -8.07
C ASP A 359 -12.39 -26.02 -7.12
N LEU A 360 -11.83 -25.31 -6.12
CA LEU A 360 -12.58 -24.36 -5.28
C LEU A 360 -13.16 -23.18 -6.08
N GLY A 361 -12.70 -22.98 -7.32
CA GLY A 361 -13.17 -21.98 -8.26
C GLY A 361 -12.31 -20.73 -8.33
N TYR A 362 -11.06 -20.75 -7.85
CA TYR A 362 -10.12 -19.69 -8.13
C TYR A 362 -9.76 -19.65 -9.62
N ARG A 363 -9.61 -18.44 -10.15
CA ARG A 363 -9.14 -18.15 -11.52
C ARG A 363 -7.86 -17.32 -11.54
N HIS A 364 -7.43 -16.87 -10.37
CA HIS A 364 -6.18 -16.18 -10.12
C HIS A 364 -5.52 -16.86 -8.93
N LEU A 365 -4.27 -17.26 -9.10
CA LEU A 365 -3.46 -17.94 -8.10
C LEU A 365 -2.19 -17.13 -7.88
N ALA A 366 -1.67 -17.15 -6.66
CA ALA A 366 -0.41 -16.53 -6.33
C ALA A 366 0.50 -17.50 -5.56
N LEU A 367 1.78 -17.52 -5.89
CA LEU A 367 2.77 -18.34 -5.19
C LEU A 367 3.48 -17.49 -4.14
N GLY A 368 3.21 -17.77 -2.87
CA GLY A 368 3.81 -17.09 -1.71
C GLY A 368 5.08 -17.78 -1.22
N GLY A 369 5.78 -17.16 -0.26
CA GLY A 369 6.89 -17.81 0.47
C GLY A 369 8.17 -18.07 -0.32
N LEU A 370 8.25 -17.61 -1.58
CA LEU A 370 9.37 -17.90 -2.48
C LEU A 370 10.59 -16.97 -2.27
N VAL A 371 10.39 -15.78 -1.69
CA VAL A 371 11.42 -14.75 -1.51
C VAL A 371 12.71 -15.27 -0.81
N PRO A 372 12.63 -15.99 0.33
CA PRO A 372 13.85 -16.46 1.01
C PRO A 372 14.54 -17.64 0.32
N LEU A 373 13.93 -18.26 -0.71
CA LEU A 373 14.45 -19.46 -1.33
C LEU A 373 15.59 -19.17 -2.34
N PRO A 374 16.51 -20.11 -2.57
CA PRO A 374 17.51 -19.99 -3.64
C PRO A 374 16.86 -20.13 -5.02
N ASP A 375 17.54 -19.62 -6.06
CA ASP A 375 17.03 -19.61 -7.45
C ASP A 375 16.59 -21.00 -7.93
N ALA A 376 17.37 -22.05 -7.66
CA ALA A 376 17.06 -23.42 -8.07
C ALA A 376 15.74 -23.94 -7.46
N ALA A 377 15.49 -23.65 -6.18
CA ALA A 377 14.24 -24.07 -5.52
C ALA A 377 13.03 -23.28 -6.04
N VAL A 378 13.20 -21.98 -6.31
CA VAL A 378 12.14 -21.17 -6.93
C VAL A 378 11.81 -21.70 -8.32
N GLU A 379 12.83 -22.00 -9.14
CA GLU A 379 12.64 -22.56 -10.47
C GLU A 379 11.93 -23.92 -10.42
N GLU A 380 12.34 -24.83 -9.55
CA GLU A 380 11.70 -26.14 -9.37
C GLU A 380 10.21 -26.00 -9.05
N ILE A 381 9.86 -25.14 -8.09
CA ILE A 381 8.47 -24.87 -7.70
C ILE A 381 7.67 -24.33 -8.88
N VAL A 382 8.18 -23.29 -9.54
CA VAL A 382 7.47 -22.64 -10.65
C VAL A 382 7.29 -23.61 -11.83
N VAL A 383 8.32 -24.39 -12.19
CA VAL A 383 8.20 -25.42 -13.24
C VAL A 383 7.11 -26.43 -12.90
N LYS A 384 7.11 -26.95 -11.67
CA LYS A 384 6.14 -27.97 -11.25
C LYS A 384 4.71 -27.43 -11.25
N VAL A 385 4.51 -26.22 -10.74
CA VAL A 385 3.19 -25.55 -10.75
C VAL A 385 2.75 -25.26 -12.18
N MET A 386 3.59 -24.62 -13.00
CA MET A 386 3.20 -24.23 -14.35
C MET A 386 2.88 -25.43 -15.25
N SER A 387 3.52 -26.58 -14.99
CA SER A 387 3.16 -27.86 -15.65
C SER A 387 1.69 -28.22 -15.42
N VAL A 388 1.19 -28.16 -14.18
CA VAL A 388 -0.23 -28.48 -13.91
C VAL A 388 -1.15 -27.37 -14.42
N ILE A 389 -0.78 -26.10 -14.25
CA ILE A 389 -1.55 -24.93 -14.70
C ILE A 389 -1.86 -25.02 -16.20
N SER A 390 -0.90 -25.46 -17.02
CA SER A 390 -1.07 -25.60 -18.48
C SER A 390 -2.21 -26.56 -18.89
N SER A 391 -2.51 -27.55 -18.03
CA SER A 391 -3.54 -28.56 -18.25
C SER A 391 -4.93 -28.15 -17.73
N LEU A 392 -5.01 -27.19 -16.80
CA LEU A 392 -6.28 -26.74 -16.20
C LEU A 392 -7.12 -25.92 -17.19
N LYS A 393 -8.45 -26.09 -17.14
CA LYS A 393 -9.41 -25.40 -18.02
C LYS A 393 -10.56 -24.78 -17.21
N PRO A 394 -10.77 -23.44 -17.26
CA PRO A 394 -9.91 -22.45 -17.92
C PRO A 394 -8.56 -22.32 -17.20
N ARG A 395 -7.48 -21.97 -17.92
CA ARG A 395 -6.16 -21.77 -17.33
C ARG A 395 -6.23 -20.59 -16.33
N PRO A 396 -5.94 -20.79 -15.03
CA PRO A 396 -5.92 -19.69 -14.09
C PRO A 396 -4.71 -18.77 -14.35
N TRP A 397 -4.85 -17.48 -14.05
CA TRP A 397 -3.76 -16.51 -14.05
C TRP A 397 -2.83 -16.73 -12.85
N VAL A 398 -1.51 -16.68 -13.03
CA VAL A 398 -0.51 -17.00 -11.99
C VAL A 398 0.39 -15.81 -11.70
N HIS A 399 0.43 -15.42 -10.43
CA HIS A 399 1.27 -14.37 -9.89
C HIS A 399 2.39 -14.91 -8.99
N LEU A 400 3.59 -14.34 -9.07
CA LEU A 400 4.70 -14.67 -8.19
C LEU A 400 4.94 -13.55 -7.18
N PHE A 401 4.69 -13.82 -5.89
CA PHE A 401 4.84 -12.80 -4.86
C PHE A 401 6.31 -12.50 -4.54
N GLY A 402 6.71 -11.24 -4.72
CA GLY A 402 8.03 -10.71 -4.39
C GLY A 402 9.18 -11.25 -5.25
N ILE A 403 8.88 -11.88 -6.39
CA ILE A 403 9.89 -12.55 -7.23
C ILE A 403 10.15 -11.77 -8.52
N PHE A 404 11.29 -11.09 -8.54
CA PHE A 404 11.97 -10.71 -9.77
C PHE A 404 13.44 -11.12 -9.71
N ARG A 405 13.77 -12.25 -10.34
CA ARG A 405 15.12 -12.83 -10.37
C ARG A 405 15.65 -12.81 -11.80
N PRO A 406 16.63 -11.93 -12.13
CA PRO A 406 17.10 -11.74 -13.50
C PRO A 406 17.47 -13.04 -14.23
N LYS A 407 18.11 -13.99 -13.53
CA LYS A 407 18.54 -15.28 -14.08
C LYS A 407 17.37 -16.19 -14.49
N LEU A 408 16.23 -16.08 -13.82
CA LEU A 408 15.07 -16.93 -14.06
C LEU A 408 14.06 -16.31 -15.05
N GLN A 409 14.26 -15.06 -15.48
CA GLN A 409 13.25 -14.36 -16.30
C GLN A 409 13.03 -15.01 -17.67
N ALA A 410 14.09 -15.53 -18.31
CA ALA A 410 13.93 -16.26 -19.57
C ALA A 410 13.05 -17.50 -19.37
N ARG A 411 13.36 -18.28 -18.32
CA ARG A 411 12.60 -19.48 -17.97
C ARG A 411 11.15 -19.19 -17.61
N PHE A 412 10.88 -18.15 -16.83
CA PHE A 412 9.51 -17.79 -16.46
C PHE A 412 8.66 -17.33 -17.66
N ARG A 413 9.27 -16.69 -18.66
CA ARG A 413 8.59 -16.37 -19.93
C ARG A 413 8.24 -17.63 -20.73
N GLU A 414 9.16 -18.58 -20.84
CA GLU A 414 8.89 -19.88 -21.49
C GLU A 414 7.73 -20.63 -20.82
N LEU A 415 7.69 -20.60 -19.49
CA LEU A 415 6.61 -21.19 -18.68
C LEU A 415 5.31 -20.37 -18.71
N LYS A 416 5.33 -19.19 -19.35
CA LYS A 416 4.20 -18.27 -19.46
C LYS A 416 3.63 -17.87 -18.10
N VAL A 417 4.50 -17.51 -17.14
CA VAL A 417 4.07 -16.86 -15.89
C VAL A 417 3.39 -15.54 -16.22
N ASP A 418 2.26 -15.24 -15.60
CA ASP A 418 1.43 -14.10 -16.01
C ASP A 418 1.79 -12.80 -15.29
N SER A 419 2.30 -12.88 -14.05
CA SER A 419 2.59 -11.69 -13.28
C SER A 419 3.57 -11.90 -12.13
N PHE A 420 4.16 -10.81 -11.67
CA PHE A 420 4.96 -10.76 -10.45
C PHE A 420 4.87 -9.36 -9.81
N ASP A 421 5.28 -9.28 -8.55
CA ASP A 421 5.63 -8.02 -7.89
C ASP A 421 7.08 -8.03 -7.40
N SER A 422 7.68 -6.85 -7.28
CA SER A 422 9.02 -6.72 -6.71
C SER A 422 9.34 -5.28 -6.34
N ALA A 423 9.69 -5.04 -5.07
CA ALA A 423 10.27 -3.78 -4.62
C ALA A 423 11.81 -3.71 -4.79
N THR A 424 12.45 -4.75 -5.35
CA THR A 424 13.92 -4.90 -5.35
C THR A 424 14.63 -3.73 -6.03
N TYR A 425 14.21 -3.35 -7.25
CA TYR A 425 14.87 -2.28 -8.01
C TYR A 425 14.68 -0.91 -7.35
N PHE A 426 13.48 -0.68 -6.80
CA PHE A 426 13.19 0.52 -6.02
C PHE A 426 14.12 0.62 -4.79
N ARG A 427 14.16 -0.43 -3.97
CA ARG A 427 14.92 -0.43 -2.70
C ARG A 427 16.43 -0.51 -2.87
N LYS A 428 16.93 -1.03 -4.00
CA LYS A 428 18.37 -1.01 -4.34
C LYS A 428 18.97 0.40 -4.29
N ALA A 429 18.16 1.43 -4.51
CA ALA A 429 18.57 2.82 -4.41
C ALA A 429 19.18 3.20 -3.04
N TRP A 430 18.89 2.47 -1.95
CA TRP A 430 19.50 2.72 -0.64
C TRP A 430 19.87 1.47 0.18
N LEU A 431 19.60 0.25 -0.30
CA LEU A 431 19.98 -1.00 0.39
C LEU A 431 21.28 -1.63 -0.08
N ARG A 432 21.88 -1.14 -1.17
CA ARG A 432 23.17 -1.62 -1.69
C ARG A 432 24.21 -0.53 -1.56
N SER A 433 25.48 -0.93 -1.55
CA SER A 433 26.60 0.01 -1.53
C SER A 433 27.01 0.50 -2.90
N ASP A 434 26.71 -0.26 -3.97
CA ASP A 434 27.28 -0.05 -5.30
C ASP A 434 26.31 -0.18 -6.47
N GLN A 435 25.08 -0.63 -6.22
CA GLN A 435 24.02 -0.79 -7.22
C GLN A 435 22.83 0.10 -6.86
N ASN A 436 23.02 1.41 -6.90
CA ASN A 436 22.01 2.37 -6.45
C ASN A 436 21.25 3.02 -7.60
N TYR A 437 21.90 3.25 -8.74
CA TYR A 437 21.29 3.85 -9.92
C TYR A 437 21.44 2.90 -11.11
N LEU A 438 20.34 2.52 -11.76
CA LEU A 438 20.34 1.75 -12.99
C LEU A 438 20.27 2.71 -14.18
N ALA A 439 21.31 2.78 -15.00
CA ALA A 439 21.31 3.63 -16.19
C ALA A 439 20.49 3.03 -17.34
N THR A 440 20.15 3.86 -18.32
CA THR A 440 19.38 3.49 -19.52
C THR A 440 20.06 2.41 -20.36
N ASN A 441 21.38 2.29 -20.28
CA ASN A 441 22.17 1.22 -20.90
C ASN A 441 22.21 -0.08 -20.09
N GLY A 442 21.48 -0.17 -18.96
CA GLY A 442 21.44 -1.33 -18.08
C GLY A 442 22.61 -1.46 -17.09
N LYS A 443 23.57 -0.52 -17.09
CA LYS A 443 24.69 -0.51 -16.14
C LYS A 443 24.25 0.03 -14.77
N TRP A 444 24.72 -0.61 -13.70
CA TRP A 444 24.53 -0.12 -12.34
C TRP A 444 25.66 0.81 -11.91
N TYR A 445 25.29 1.87 -11.19
CA TYR A 445 26.19 2.87 -10.63
C TYR A 445 25.99 3.02 -9.12
N ALA A 446 27.08 3.35 -8.43
CA ALA A 446 27.06 3.69 -7.01
C ALA A 446 26.55 5.13 -6.83
N ALA A 447 25.71 5.35 -5.82
CA ALA A 447 25.30 6.68 -5.41
C ALA A 447 26.40 7.31 -4.53
N LEU A 448 26.63 8.61 -4.70
CA LEU A 448 27.64 9.39 -3.99
C LEU A 448 27.16 9.64 -2.56
N ARG A 449 27.88 9.12 -1.56
CA ARG A 449 27.44 9.19 -0.16
C ARG A 449 27.73 10.55 0.44
N VAL A 450 26.66 11.24 0.83
CA VAL A 450 26.74 12.49 1.58
C VAL A 450 25.71 12.44 2.73
N PRO A 451 25.91 11.60 3.76
CA PRO A 451 24.97 11.50 4.89
C PRO A 451 24.74 12.86 5.57
N MET A 452 23.58 13.05 6.20
CA MET A 452 23.25 14.27 6.94
C MET A 452 23.92 14.27 8.32
N THR A 453 24.70 15.28 8.69
CA THR A 453 25.19 15.49 10.06
C THR A 453 24.04 15.68 11.07
N SER A 454 22.89 16.15 10.59
CA SER A 454 21.65 16.29 11.36
C SER A 454 20.89 14.96 11.54
N ASP A 455 21.20 13.91 10.78
CA ASP A 455 20.57 12.59 10.95
C ASP A 455 21.00 11.96 12.28
N ALA A 456 20.04 11.45 13.06
CA ALA A 456 20.29 10.95 14.41
C ALA A 456 21.31 9.80 14.47
N ARG A 457 21.33 8.93 13.45
CA ARG A 457 22.29 7.81 13.39
C ARG A 457 23.69 8.32 13.06
N THR A 458 23.78 9.29 12.15
CA THR A 458 25.04 9.94 11.76
C THR A 458 25.61 10.75 12.92
N ARG A 459 24.78 11.56 13.60
CA ARG A 459 25.14 12.31 14.80
C ARG A 459 25.69 11.42 15.91
N LYS A 460 24.99 10.32 16.22
CA LYS A 460 25.46 9.35 17.21
C LYS A 460 26.84 8.76 16.87
N LYS A 461 27.15 8.57 15.58
CA LYS A 461 28.48 8.11 15.15
C LYS A 461 29.54 9.19 15.29
N LEU A 462 29.20 10.43 14.90
CA LEU A 462 30.09 11.59 15.02
C LEU A 462 30.48 11.83 16.47
N ASP A 463 29.51 11.85 17.38
CA ASP A 463 29.73 12.01 18.84
C ASP A 463 30.69 10.93 19.38
N GLN A 464 30.58 9.69 18.89
CA GLN A 464 31.45 8.58 19.29
C GLN A 464 32.86 8.64 18.69
N SER A 465 33.06 9.43 17.63
CA SER A 465 34.35 9.56 16.94
C SER A 465 35.16 10.76 17.43
N GLY A 466 34.56 11.67 18.21
CA GLY A 466 35.22 12.89 18.69
C GLY A 466 35.48 13.92 17.59
N VAL A 467 34.88 13.74 16.41
CA VAL A 467 34.98 14.69 15.28
C VAL A 467 34.13 15.91 15.59
N ASP A 468 34.66 17.11 15.32
CA ASP A 468 33.94 18.36 15.50
C ASP A 468 32.74 18.47 14.54
N LEU A 469 31.54 18.58 15.12
CA LEU A 469 30.29 18.65 14.38
C LEU A 469 30.21 19.90 13.49
N ALA A 470 30.68 21.05 13.99
CA ALA A 470 30.63 22.30 13.23
C ALA A 470 31.50 22.20 11.97
N THR A 471 32.69 21.64 12.08
CA THR A 471 33.56 21.32 10.94
C THR A 471 32.87 20.38 9.94
N MET A 472 32.22 19.32 10.42
CA MET A 472 31.51 18.37 9.55
C MET A 472 30.31 18.99 8.83
N GLU A 473 29.61 19.94 9.46
CA GLU A 473 28.51 20.70 8.82
C GLU A 473 29.02 21.60 7.70
N VAL A 474 30.20 22.21 7.87
CA VAL A 474 30.86 23.00 6.82
C VAL A 474 31.29 22.10 5.65
N GLU A 475 31.90 20.96 5.93
CA GLU A 475 32.33 19.99 4.90
C GLU A 475 31.15 19.40 4.14
N GLU A 476 30.07 19.06 4.84
CA GLU A 476 28.82 18.63 4.22
C GLU A 476 28.32 19.67 3.20
N SER A 477 28.22 20.93 3.61
CA SER A 477 27.77 22.02 2.74
C SER A 477 28.71 22.22 1.55
N HIS A 478 30.02 22.10 1.78
CA HIS A 478 31.03 22.21 0.74
C HIS A 478 30.89 21.10 -0.32
N VAL A 479 30.76 19.84 0.10
CA VAL A 479 30.56 18.69 -0.81
C VAL A 479 29.29 18.84 -1.64
N LEU A 480 28.17 19.24 -1.02
CA LEU A 480 26.92 19.46 -1.75
C LEU A 480 27.05 20.55 -2.81
N LYS A 481 27.72 21.67 -2.48
CA LYS A 481 27.99 22.75 -3.44
C LYS A 481 28.90 22.27 -4.57
N LEU A 482 29.97 21.52 -4.29
CA LEU A 482 30.86 20.96 -5.31
C LEU A 482 30.11 20.04 -6.27
N LEU A 483 29.24 19.17 -5.76
CA LEU A 483 28.41 18.29 -6.59
C LEU A 483 27.48 19.09 -7.51
N SER A 484 26.82 20.12 -6.98
CA SER A 484 25.97 21.01 -7.78
C SER A 484 26.78 21.74 -8.87
N ARG A 485 27.94 22.30 -8.52
CA ARG A 485 28.86 22.96 -9.46
C ARG A 485 29.40 21.99 -10.52
N PHE A 486 29.64 20.73 -10.16
CA PHE A 486 30.04 19.69 -11.10
C PHE A 486 28.94 19.36 -12.10
N ASP A 487 27.67 19.39 -11.68
CA ASP A 487 26.54 19.19 -12.58
C ASP A 487 26.47 20.28 -13.66
N HIS A 488 26.91 21.50 -13.33
CA HIS A 488 27.00 22.66 -14.22
C HIS A 488 28.36 22.82 -14.92
N ASP A 489 29.22 21.79 -14.88
CA ASP A 489 30.55 21.75 -15.52
C ASP A 489 31.54 22.83 -15.01
N GLU A 490 31.36 23.33 -13.79
CA GLU A 490 32.20 24.38 -13.20
C GLU A 490 33.43 23.86 -12.44
N VAL A 491 33.46 22.57 -12.10
CA VAL A 491 34.56 21.92 -11.35
C VAL A 491 34.90 20.56 -11.95
N GLY A 492 36.13 20.11 -11.73
CA GLY A 492 36.63 18.84 -12.27
C GLY A 492 36.24 17.62 -11.43
N ILE A 493 36.29 16.43 -12.05
CA ILE A 493 35.98 15.15 -11.38
C ILE A 493 36.85 14.92 -10.14
N ASN A 494 38.15 15.21 -10.21
CA ASN A 494 39.07 14.89 -9.12
C ASN A 494 38.76 15.69 -7.85
N GLU A 495 38.49 16.99 -7.99
CA GLU A 495 38.12 17.88 -6.88
C GLU A 495 36.87 17.36 -6.14
N VAL A 496 35.82 17.03 -6.89
CA VAL A 496 34.56 16.50 -6.32
C VAL A 496 34.77 15.12 -5.70
N LEU A 497 35.53 14.25 -6.37
CA LEU A 497 35.79 12.90 -5.92
C LEU A 497 36.57 12.90 -4.60
N ASP A 498 37.58 13.74 -4.47
CA ASP A 498 38.38 13.88 -3.26
C ASP A 498 37.50 14.37 -2.10
N ALA A 499 36.73 15.45 -2.31
CA ALA A 499 35.83 15.98 -1.29
C ALA A 499 34.77 14.96 -0.82
N VAL A 500 34.14 14.22 -1.75
CA VAL A 500 33.14 13.19 -1.39
C VAL A 500 33.77 12.03 -0.62
N VAL A 501 34.94 11.55 -1.04
CA VAL A 501 35.63 10.42 -0.40
C VAL A 501 36.11 10.81 0.99
N GLU A 502 36.73 11.97 1.15
CA GLU A 502 37.19 12.47 2.44
C GLU A 502 36.03 12.65 3.43
N TYR A 503 34.89 13.17 2.96
CA TYR A 503 33.69 13.32 3.80
C TYR A 503 33.09 11.96 4.21
N ASP A 504 32.95 11.01 3.29
CA ASP A 504 32.42 9.67 3.57
C ASP A 504 33.33 8.90 4.55
N GLU A 505 34.66 9.06 4.44
CA GLU A 505 35.65 8.44 5.33
C GLU A 505 35.54 8.92 6.76
N ARG A 506 35.36 10.22 6.97
CA ARG A 506 35.20 10.79 8.32
C ARG A 506 33.92 10.29 9.02
N LEU A 507 32.93 9.82 8.26
CA LEU A 507 31.66 9.28 8.76
C LEU A 507 31.62 7.74 8.86
N THR A 508 32.56 7.06 8.20
CA THR A 508 32.60 5.60 8.13
C THR A 508 33.85 5.07 8.85
N ARG A 509 33.65 4.32 9.95
CA ARG A 509 34.75 3.63 10.67
C ARG A 509 35.40 2.47 9.87
N THR A 510 35.03 2.30 8.60
CA THR A 510 35.36 1.16 7.76
C THR A 510 35.94 1.64 6.45
N SER A 511 36.98 0.97 5.95
CA SER A 511 37.69 1.20 4.67
C SER A 511 36.83 1.07 3.40
N ASP A 512 35.51 1.04 3.54
CA ASP A 512 34.52 0.94 2.47
C ASP A 512 34.51 2.18 1.56
N ALA A 513 34.80 3.37 2.08
CA ALA A 513 34.77 4.60 1.28
C ALA A 513 35.88 4.63 0.19
N HIS A 514 37.13 4.31 0.55
CA HIS A 514 38.21 4.08 -0.42
C HIS A 514 37.87 2.95 -1.42
N SER A 515 37.16 1.91 -0.96
CA SER A 515 36.70 0.83 -1.84
C SER A 515 35.68 1.31 -2.89
N LEU A 516 34.95 2.41 -2.62
CA LEU A 516 33.97 3.01 -3.52
C LEU A 516 34.53 4.12 -4.40
N ARG A 517 35.73 4.68 -4.11
CA ARG A 517 36.35 5.75 -4.90
C ARG A 517 36.34 5.48 -6.40
N LYS A 518 36.70 4.26 -6.82
CA LYS A 518 36.64 3.85 -8.24
C LYS A 518 35.21 3.94 -8.80
N LYS A 519 34.22 3.46 -8.05
CA LYS A 519 32.81 3.46 -8.45
C LYS A 519 32.24 4.89 -8.49
N TYR A 520 32.60 5.74 -7.53
CA TYR A 520 32.25 7.17 -7.55
C TYR A 520 32.85 7.87 -8.76
N LYS A 521 34.13 7.60 -9.08
CA LYS A 521 34.79 8.14 -10.28
C LYS A 521 34.07 7.70 -11.56
N GLU A 522 33.66 6.43 -11.64
CA GLU A 522 32.87 5.93 -12.77
C GLU A 522 31.51 6.65 -12.88
N THR A 523 30.79 6.85 -11.76
CA THR A 523 29.53 7.61 -11.74
C THR A 523 29.72 9.05 -12.21
N LEU A 524 30.71 9.77 -11.68
CA LEU A 524 30.99 11.17 -12.05
C LEU A 524 31.44 11.29 -13.50
N ARG A 525 32.30 10.38 -13.99
CA ARG A 525 32.78 10.39 -15.38
C ARG A 525 31.67 10.09 -16.38
N ASP A 526 30.88 9.05 -16.13
CA ASP A 526 29.89 8.58 -17.09
C ASP A 526 28.60 9.43 -17.08
N ARG A 527 28.38 10.24 -16.02
CA ARG A 527 27.22 11.14 -15.84
C ARG A 527 25.89 10.47 -16.21
N PRO A 528 25.54 9.30 -15.64
CA PRO A 528 24.42 8.50 -16.15
C PRO A 528 23.05 9.20 -16.05
N TRP A 529 22.87 10.17 -15.14
CA TRP A 529 21.63 10.93 -15.01
C TRP A 529 21.36 11.90 -16.15
N SER A 530 22.40 12.49 -16.74
CA SER A 530 22.25 13.46 -17.84
C SER A 530 21.77 12.80 -19.14
N HIS A 531 21.83 11.47 -19.20
CA HIS A 531 21.38 10.64 -20.33
C HIS A 531 19.97 10.07 -20.13
N CYS A 532 19.29 10.43 -19.03
CA CYS A 532 17.94 9.98 -18.73
C CYS A 532 16.94 11.13 -18.82
N ASP A 533 15.86 10.92 -19.55
CA ASP A 533 14.80 11.90 -19.79
C ASP A 533 13.62 11.76 -18.79
N CYS A 534 13.73 10.92 -17.76
CA CYS A 534 12.66 10.78 -16.78
C CYS A 534 12.49 12.07 -15.96
N PRO A 535 11.26 12.41 -15.52
CA PRO A 535 10.99 13.63 -14.76
C PRO A 535 11.97 13.88 -13.61
N PHE A 536 12.30 12.83 -12.83
CA PHE A 536 13.22 12.97 -11.70
C PHE A 536 14.67 13.24 -12.09
N CYS A 537 15.20 12.64 -13.15
CA CYS A 537 16.58 12.92 -13.59
C CYS A 537 16.68 14.33 -14.18
N ARG A 538 15.66 14.77 -14.94
CA ARG A 538 15.61 16.13 -15.50
C ARG A 538 15.49 17.21 -14.44
N GLU A 539 14.68 16.99 -13.40
CA GLU A 539 14.45 17.94 -12.32
C GLU A 539 15.63 18.00 -11.34
N ALA A 540 16.11 16.83 -10.89
CA ALA A 540 17.08 16.75 -9.81
C ALA A 540 18.54 16.79 -10.29
N GLY A 541 18.82 16.54 -11.57
CA GLY A 541 20.20 16.46 -12.07
C GLY A 541 21.05 15.48 -11.27
N ILE A 542 22.26 15.88 -10.89
CA ILE A 542 23.16 15.05 -10.07
C ILE A 542 22.56 14.68 -8.71
N HIS A 543 21.59 15.43 -8.18
CA HIS A 543 21.01 15.16 -6.87
C HIS A 543 20.33 13.78 -6.80
N VAL A 544 19.88 13.23 -7.92
CA VAL A 544 19.35 11.85 -7.96
C VAL A 544 20.44 10.81 -7.67
N LEU A 545 21.72 11.13 -7.89
CA LEU A 545 22.88 10.27 -7.59
C LEU A 545 23.43 10.48 -6.18
N ILE A 546 22.97 11.47 -5.43
CA ILE A 546 23.41 11.68 -4.06
C ILE A 546 22.64 10.73 -3.13
N PHE A 547 23.35 9.90 -2.37
CA PHE A 547 22.79 9.05 -1.33
C PHE A 547 22.57 9.91 -0.08
N ARG A 548 21.38 10.50 0.03
CA ARG A 548 21.01 11.40 1.13
C ARG A 548 19.52 11.66 1.18
N GLY A 549 18.91 11.47 2.36
CA GLY A 549 17.50 11.79 2.60
C GLY A 549 16.49 10.96 1.78
N ALA A 550 15.22 11.03 2.18
CA ALA A 550 14.17 10.23 1.53
C ALA A 550 13.84 10.74 0.11
N ASN A 551 13.82 12.07 -0.12
CA ASN A 551 13.40 12.65 -1.39
C ASN A 551 14.31 12.25 -2.56
N ARG A 552 15.64 12.21 -2.37
CA ARG A 552 16.58 11.75 -3.41
C ARG A 552 16.53 10.23 -3.57
N ASN A 553 16.59 9.51 -2.45
CA ASN A 553 16.67 8.05 -2.46
C ASN A 553 15.43 7.40 -3.09
N LYS A 554 14.22 7.89 -2.78
CA LYS A 554 12.97 7.39 -3.37
C LYS A 554 12.80 7.81 -4.84
N ARG A 555 13.19 9.03 -5.24
CA ARG A 555 13.23 9.42 -6.66
C ARG A 555 14.17 8.53 -7.48
N ARG A 556 15.36 8.22 -6.94
CA ARG A 556 16.30 7.24 -7.54
C ARG A 556 15.68 5.83 -7.60
N GLY A 557 14.97 5.40 -6.56
CA GLY A 557 14.25 4.12 -6.56
C GLY A 557 13.17 4.03 -7.63
N ALA A 558 12.39 5.10 -7.81
CA ALA A 558 11.39 5.19 -8.86
C ALA A 558 12.03 5.18 -10.25
N HIS A 559 13.13 5.90 -10.47
CA HIS A 559 13.92 5.80 -11.70
C HIS A 559 14.39 4.36 -11.98
N ASN A 560 14.96 3.66 -11.00
CA ASN A 560 15.37 2.27 -11.19
C ASN A 560 14.19 1.36 -11.56
N THR A 561 13.01 1.65 -11.03
CA THR A 561 11.79 0.91 -11.31
C THR A 561 11.28 1.18 -12.73
N LEU A 562 11.38 2.42 -13.22
CA LEU A 562 11.12 2.75 -14.62
C LEU A 562 12.04 1.95 -15.55
N MET A 563 13.33 1.85 -15.24
CA MET A 563 14.29 1.07 -16.04
C MET A 563 13.95 -0.42 -16.04
N LEU A 564 13.52 -0.96 -14.91
CA LEU A 564 13.00 -2.34 -14.84
C LEU A 564 11.79 -2.50 -15.76
N TYR A 565 10.79 -1.64 -15.62
CA TYR A 565 9.54 -1.76 -16.37
C TYR A 565 9.76 -1.68 -17.88
N GLY A 566 10.56 -0.70 -18.34
CA GLY A 566 10.93 -0.61 -19.77
C GLY A 566 11.71 -1.83 -20.28
N SER A 567 12.46 -2.52 -19.42
CA SER A 567 13.15 -3.77 -19.81
C SER A 567 12.20 -4.96 -20.02
N LEU A 568 10.99 -4.90 -19.46
CA LEU A 568 9.94 -5.90 -19.68
C LEU A 568 9.23 -5.63 -21.01
N GLU A 569 8.86 -4.36 -21.27
CA GLU A 569 8.16 -3.96 -22.50
C GLU A 569 9.00 -4.27 -23.75
N ASN A 570 10.29 -3.92 -23.74
CA ASN A 570 11.21 -4.17 -24.86
C ASN A 570 11.52 -5.66 -25.13
N ARG A 571 10.98 -6.57 -24.33
CA ARG A 571 11.16 -8.03 -24.45
C ARG A 571 9.82 -8.78 -24.63
N SER A 572 8.73 -8.04 -24.84
CA SER A 572 7.37 -8.57 -25.06
C SER A 572 7.15 -8.95 -26.51
#